data_AF-A0A838TIT9-F1
#
_entry.id   AF-A0A838TIT9-F1
#
_cell.length_a   1.000
_cell.length_b   1.000
_cell.length_c   1.000
_cell.angle_alpha   90.00
_cell.angle_beta   90.00
_cell.angle_gamma   90.00
#
_symmetry.space_group_name_H-M   'P 1'
#
loop_
_entity.id
_entity.type
_entity.pdbx_description
1 polymer ?
#
loop_
_entity_poly.entity_id
_entity_poly.type
_entity_poly.pdbx_seq_one_letter_code
_entity_poly.pdbx_strand_id
1 'polypeptide(L)'
;AWRTMMDIPISTWLGFRSMFVAVGLALVLFSGIALWFIWRGLPRLALTALAAAMVPIGFSMMDGVARMAPYFSLADAAAFINEEVAPNDKVIYEGQMHVGSSLLFYLGRKFYLVNQDPASEPGSALGPVPEIFLEEKTVAQAWPGADRLYLLVEQNRLPHWRALLARSGAPAHELTTCGTMVLLSNRR
;
A
#
# COMPACT_ATOMS: atom_id res chain seq x y z
N ALA A 1 5.34 8.32 5.34
CA ALA A 1 5.67 8.89 4.02
C ALA A 1 7.17 8.80 3.67
N TRP A 2 8.09 9.35 4.48
CA TRP A 2 9.53 9.30 4.16
C TRP A 2 10.14 7.89 4.29
N ARG A 3 9.81 7.14 5.36
CA ARG A 3 10.29 5.73 5.51
C ARG A 3 9.75 4.81 4.42
N THR A 4 8.47 4.94 4.11
CA THR A 4 7.81 4.17 3.04
C THR A 4 8.41 4.41 1.65
N MET A 5 9.08 5.54 1.39
CA MET A 5 9.82 5.76 0.14
C MET A 5 11.14 5.00 0.07
N MET A 6 11.81 4.77 1.20
CA MET A 6 13.07 4.01 1.25
C MET A 6 12.86 2.50 1.14
N ASP A 7 11.68 2.02 1.53
CA ASP A 7 11.30 0.60 1.44
C ASP A 7 10.73 0.20 0.06
N ILE A 8 10.61 1.15 -0.88
CA ILE A 8 10.17 0.85 -2.25
C ILE A 8 11.30 0.10 -2.97
N PRO A 9 11.08 -1.14 -3.43
CA PRO A 9 12.13 -1.92 -4.06
C PRO A 9 12.62 -1.25 -5.35
N ILE A 10 13.91 -1.40 -5.64
CA ILE A 10 14.57 -0.86 -6.85
C ILE A 10 13.83 -1.27 -8.14
N SER A 11 13.15 -2.42 -8.13
CA SER A 11 12.34 -2.91 -9.26
C SER A 11 11.15 -2.00 -9.59
N THR A 12 10.52 -1.39 -8.59
CA THR A 12 9.43 -0.41 -8.79
C THR A 12 9.98 0.87 -9.41
N TRP A 13 11.18 1.31 -8.99
CA TRP A 13 11.89 2.43 -9.62
C TRP A 13 12.23 2.15 -11.09
N LEU A 14 12.61 0.92 -11.42
CA LEU A 14 12.80 0.48 -12.81
C LEU A 14 11.50 0.55 -13.63
N GLY A 15 10.35 0.29 -13.00
CA GLY A 15 9.04 0.39 -13.63
C GLY A 15 8.73 1.80 -14.15
N PHE A 16 9.25 2.85 -13.52
CA PHE A 16 9.07 4.24 -13.95
C PHE A 16 9.92 4.62 -15.18
N ARG A 17 10.88 3.79 -15.58
CA ARG A 17 11.81 4.09 -16.68
C ARG A 17 11.08 4.38 -18.00
N SER A 18 10.07 3.57 -18.34
CA SER A 18 9.30 3.78 -19.57
C SER A 18 8.53 5.11 -19.56
N MET A 19 8.08 5.55 -18.39
CA MET A 19 7.37 6.81 -18.22
C MET A 19 8.31 8.01 -18.34
N PHE A 20 9.48 7.96 -17.71
CA PHE A 20 10.49 9.02 -17.88
C PHE A 20 10.98 9.12 -19.32
N VAL A 21 11.15 7.99 -20.02
CA VAL A 21 11.48 7.97 -21.44
C VAL A 21 10.35 8.60 -22.26
N ALA A 22 9.08 8.23 -22.02
CA ALA A 22 7.94 8.78 -22.75
C ALA A 22 7.79 10.30 -22.53
N VAL A 23 7.91 10.77 -21.28
CA VAL A 23 7.87 12.21 -20.94
C VAL A 23 9.04 12.95 -21.56
N GLY A 24 10.25 12.39 -21.48
CA GLY A 24 11.44 12.98 -22.11
C GLY A 24 11.31 13.09 -23.63
N LEU A 25 10.84 12.02 -24.28
CA LEU A 25 10.63 12.02 -25.73
C LEU A 25 9.55 13.03 -26.14
N ALA A 26 8.44 13.10 -25.39
CA ALA A 26 7.39 14.07 -25.62
C ALA A 26 7.91 15.51 -25.47
N LEU A 27 8.64 15.82 -24.40
CA LEU A 27 9.23 17.14 -24.19
C LEU A 27 10.17 17.53 -25.32
N VAL A 28 11.05 16.63 -25.76
CA VAL A 28 12.00 16.90 -26.86
C VAL A 28 11.28 17.09 -28.19
N LEU A 29 10.32 16.23 -28.53
CA LEU A 29 9.59 16.29 -29.79
C LEU A 29 8.67 17.51 -29.85
N PHE A 30 7.84 17.75 -28.84
CA PHE A 30 6.90 18.87 -28.83
C PHE A 30 7.61 20.21 -28.67
N SER A 31 8.71 20.28 -27.90
CA SER A 31 9.54 21.50 -27.82
C SER A 31 10.24 21.79 -29.15
N GLY A 32 10.77 20.76 -29.83
CA GLY A 32 11.36 20.90 -31.16
C GLY A 32 10.36 21.38 -32.21
N ILE A 33 9.15 20.81 -32.22
CA ILE A 33 8.05 21.22 -33.11
C ILE A 33 7.59 22.65 -32.80
N ALA A 34 7.49 23.02 -31.52
CA ALA A 34 7.11 24.37 -31.11
C ALA A 34 8.14 25.43 -31.56
N LEU A 35 9.44 25.17 -31.37
CA LEU A 35 10.52 26.05 -31.82
C LEU A 35 10.53 26.20 -33.35
N TRP A 36 10.27 25.11 -34.08
CA TRP A 36 10.14 25.13 -35.53
C TRP A 36 8.94 25.97 -36.01
N PHE A 37 7.79 25.88 -35.34
CA PHE A 37 6.62 26.72 -35.65
C PHE A 37 6.82 28.20 -35.31
N ILE A 38 7.56 28.50 -34.25
CA ILE A 38 7.96 29.87 -33.90
C ILE A 38 8.87 30.44 -34.99
N TRP A 39 9.85 29.67 -35.48
CA TRP A 39 10.73 30.08 -36.58
C TRP A 39 9.97 30.27 -37.91
N ARG A 40 8.87 29.56 -38.12
CA ARG A 40 7.97 29.71 -39.28
C ARG A 40 6.95 30.85 -39.14
N GLY A 41 6.90 31.54 -38.01
CA GLY A 41 5.98 32.66 -37.79
C GLY A 41 4.52 32.26 -37.50
N LEU A 42 4.26 31.02 -37.07
CA LEU A 42 2.92 30.52 -36.71
C LEU A 42 2.77 30.28 -35.19
N PRO A 43 2.74 31.34 -34.36
CA PRO A 43 2.74 31.22 -32.89
C PRO A 43 1.49 30.53 -32.33
N ARG A 44 0.35 30.60 -33.05
CA ARG A 44 -0.89 29.89 -32.66
C ARG A 44 -0.73 28.37 -32.70
N LEU A 45 0.05 27.84 -33.65
CA LEU A 45 0.30 26.39 -33.76
C LEU A 45 1.29 25.91 -32.69
N ALA A 46 2.24 26.75 -32.29
CA ALA A 46 3.14 26.46 -31.18
C ALA A 46 2.36 26.28 -29.86
N LEU A 47 1.34 27.11 -29.61
CA LEU A 47 0.47 26.97 -28.43
C LEU A 47 -0.29 25.64 -28.43
N THR A 48 -0.83 25.23 -29.58
CA THR A 48 -1.55 23.95 -29.70
C THR A 48 -0.62 22.75 -29.55
N ALA A 49 0.63 22.85 -30.03
CA ALA A 49 1.64 21.79 -29.84
C ALA A 49 2.03 21.65 -28.36
N LEU A 50 2.15 22.77 -27.64
CA LEU A 50 2.42 22.76 -26.21
C LEU A 50 1.24 22.16 -25.41
N ALA A 51 0.01 22.51 -25.77
CA ALA A 51 -1.19 21.93 -25.16
C ALA A 51 -1.28 20.41 -25.42
N ALA A 52 -0.95 19.96 -26.64
CA ALA A 52 -0.91 18.54 -26.97
C ALA A 52 0.14 17.76 -26.15
N ALA A 53 1.27 18.39 -25.81
CA ALA A 53 2.30 17.79 -24.97
C ALA A 53 1.82 17.49 -23.53
N MET A 54 0.78 18.18 -23.05
CA MET A 54 0.23 17.92 -21.71
C MET A 54 -0.49 16.57 -21.61
N VAL A 55 -1.02 16.03 -22.72
CA VAL A 55 -1.75 14.76 -22.74
C VAL A 55 -0.88 13.57 -22.31
N PRO A 56 0.28 13.28 -22.95
CA PRO A 56 1.14 12.17 -22.52
C PRO A 56 1.73 12.37 -21.12
N ILE A 57 1.97 13.62 -20.71
CA ILE A 57 2.43 13.95 -19.35
C ILE A 57 1.35 13.59 -18.32
N GLY A 58 0.09 13.95 -18.59
CA GLY A 58 -1.05 13.61 -17.72
C GLY A 58 -1.26 12.11 -17.58
N PHE A 59 -1.22 11.36 -18.68
CA PHE A 59 -1.29 9.89 -18.63
C PHE A 59 -0.15 9.27 -17.83
N SER A 60 1.07 9.80 -17.98
CA SER A 60 2.21 9.35 -17.17
C SER A 60 1.99 9.67 -15.69
N MET A 61 1.44 10.84 -15.35
CA MET A 61 1.12 11.16 -13.95
C MET A 61 0.09 10.19 -13.35
N MET A 62 -0.96 9.85 -14.11
CA MET A 62 -1.98 8.88 -13.67
C MET A 62 -1.41 7.49 -13.42
N ASP A 63 -0.62 6.96 -14.37
CA ASP A 63 0.04 5.66 -14.23
C ASP A 63 1.00 5.65 -13.02
N GLY A 64 1.68 6.76 -12.76
CA GLY A 64 2.58 6.88 -11.63
C GLY A 64 1.86 6.84 -10.29
N VAL A 65 0.74 7.56 -10.18
CA VAL A 65 -0.13 7.49 -8.98
C VAL A 65 -0.68 6.08 -8.79
N ALA A 66 -1.13 5.42 -9.87
CA ALA A 66 -1.67 4.07 -9.80
C ALA A 66 -0.64 3.05 -9.28
N ARG A 67 0.61 3.15 -9.74
CA ARG A 67 1.71 2.28 -9.28
C ARG A 67 2.14 2.54 -7.83
N MET A 68 1.94 3.76 -7.34
CA MET A 68 2.25 4.11 -5.95
C MET A 68 1.09 3.79 -5.00
N ALA A 69 -0.14 3.64 -5.50
CA ALA A 69 -1.32 3.43 -4.69
C ALA A 69 -1.21 2.24 -3.70
N PRO A 70 -0.66 1.06 -4.08
CA PRO A 70 -0.52 -0.07 -3.17
C PRO A 70 0.42 0.17 -1.98
N TYR A 71 1.27 1.20 -2.03
CA TYR A 71 2.19 1.55 -0.94
C TYR A 71 1.57 2.51 0.08
N PHE A 72 0.48 3.18 -0.29
CA PHE A 72 -0.19 4.18 0.56
C PHE A 72 -1.62 3.79 0.92
N SER A 73 -2.17 2.77 0.27
CA SER A 73 -3.53 2.29 0.47
C SER A 73 -3.55 0.79 0.70
N LEU A 74 -4.29 0.38 1.72
CA LEU A 74 -4.56 -1.03 2.01
C LEU A 74 -5.82 -1.55 1.28
N ALA A 75 -6.28 -0.85 0.23
CA ALA A 75 -7.48 -1.21 -0.54
C ALA A 75 -7.38 -2.61 -1.17
N ASP A 76 -6.26 -2.95 -1.80
CA ASP A 76 -6.08 -4.25 -2.44
C ASP A 76 -6.07 -5.39 -1.41
N ALA A 77 -5.42 -5.16 -0.26
CA ALA A 77 -5.43 -6.12 0.85
C ALA A 77 -6.85 -6.29 1.42
N ALA A 78 -7.59 -5.19 1.59
CA ALA A 78 -8.97 -5.24 2.05
C ALA A 78 -9.89 -5.96 1.07
N ALA A 79 -9.74 -5.73 -0.23
CA ALA A 79 -10.51 -6.41 -1.27
C ALA A 79 -10.28 -7.92 -1.24
N PHE A 80 -9.02 -8.35 -1.19
CA PHE A 80 -8.67 -9.77 -1.07
C PHE A 80 -9.26 -10.39 0.20
N ILE A 81 -9.13 -9.71 1.35
CA ILE A 81 -9.69 -10.21 2.61
C ILE A 81 -11.23 -10.30 2.50
N ASN A 82 -11.90 -9.34 1.90
CA ASN A 82 -13.36 -9.37 1.76
C ASN A 82 -13.85 -10.50 0.83
N GLU A 83 -13.06 -10.92 -0.15
CA GLU A 83 -13.40 -12.04 -1.03
C GLU A 83 -13.15 -13.41 -0.38
N GLU A 84 -12.05 -13.55 0.37
CA GLU A 84 -11.57 -14.86 0.83
C GLU A 84 -11.93 -15.19 2.28
N VAL A 85 -12.25 -14.17 3.09
CA VAL A 85 -12.40 -14.30 4.55
C VAL A 85 -13.87 -14.24 4.97
N ALA A 86 -14.31 -15.23 5.76
CA ALA A 86 -15.69 -15.27 6.20
C ALA A 86 -15.98 -14.11 7.20
N PRO A 87 -17.26 -13.68 7.32
CA PRO A 87 -17.64 -12.57 8.22
C PRO A 87 -17.33 -12.78 9.70
N ASN A 88 -17.09 -14.02 10.14
CA ASN A 88 -16.75 -14.36 11.52
C ASN A 88 -15.25 -14.54 11.78
N ASP A 89 -14.43 -14.60 10.72
CA ASP A 89 -12.99 -14.82 10.88
C ASP A 89 -12.31 -13.54 11.38
N LYS A 90 -11.25 -13.68 12.18
CA LYS A 90 -10.62 -12.55 12.86
C LYS A 90 -9.47 -12.00 12.02
N VAL A 91 -9.52 -10.70 11.73
CA VAL A 91 -8.47 -9.97 11.01
C VAL A 91 -7.66 -9.16 12.01
N ILE A 92 -6.34 -9.32 11.95
CA ILE A 92 -5.34 -8.69 12.81
C ILE A 92 -4.39 -7.91 11.91
N TYR A 93 -4.06 -6.70 12.29
CA TYR A 93 -3.18 -5.81 11.56
C TYR A 93 -2.02 -5.36 12.46
N GLU A 94 -0.78 -5.58 12.00
CA GLU A 94 0.42 -5.01 12.60
C GLU A 94 0.78 -3.71 11.88
N GLY A 95 0.52 -2.58 12.54
CA GLY A 95 0.92 -1.28 12.03
C GLY A 95 0.18 -0.14 12.71
N GLN A 96 0.61 1.08 12.42
CA GLN A 96 0.00 2.29 12.99
C GLN A 96 -1.42 2.51 12.43
N MET A 97 -2.32 2.98 13.28
CA MET A 97 -3.73 3.19 12.92
C MET A 97 -3.92 4.21 11.80
N HIS A 98 -3.02 5.19 11.65
CA HIS A 98 -3.09 6.15 10.56
C HIS A 98 -2.94 5.50 9.16
N VAL A 99 -2.14 4.43 9.04
CA VAL A 99 -2.04 3.62 7.80
C VAL A 99 -3.22 2.65 7.72
N GLY A 100 -3.56 2.03 8.86
CA GLY A 100 -4.72 1.15 9.02
C GLY A 100 -6.08 1.84 8.79
N SER A 101 -6.13 3.17 8.71
CA SER A 101 -7.35 3.93 8.42
C SER A 101 -7.93 3.60 7.03
N SER A 102 -7.05 3.39 6.04
CA SER A 102 -7.44 2.91 4.71
C SER A 102 -8.00 1.49 4.77
N LEU A 103 -7.38 0.61 5.58
CA LEU A 103 -7.89 -0.73 5.83
C LEU A 103 -9.27 -0.69 6.49
N LEU A 104 -9.47 0.13 7.52
CA LEU A 104 -10.77 0.29 8.18
C LEU A 104 -11.86 0.69 7.20
N PHE A 105 -11.55 1.64 6.31
CA PHE A 105 -12.48 2.15 5.32
C PHE A 105 -12.89 1.09 4.29
N TYR A 106 -11.93 0.35 3.72
CA TYR A 106 -12.20 -0.64 2.66
C TYR A 106 -12.62 -2.02 3.18
N LEU A 107 -12.19 -2.42 4.37
CA LEU A 107 -12.50 -3.73 4.95
C LEU A 107 -13.95 -3.78 5.45
N GLY A 108 -14.55 -2.64 5.81
CA GLY A 108 -15.97 -2.57 6.21
C GLY A 108 -16.33 -3.37 7.46
N ARG A 109 -15.35 -3.85 8.23
CA ARG A 109 -15.51 -4.67 9.44
C ARG A 109 -14.44 -4.34 10.48
N LYS A 110 -14.67 -4.79 11.71
CA LYS A 110 -13.72 -4.63 12.81
C LYS A 110 -12.49 -5.51 12.60
N PHE A 111 -11.32 -4.96 12.92
CA PHE A 111 -10.05 -5.68 12.99
C PHE A 111 -9.32 -5.32 14.28
N TYR A 112 -8.35 -6.14 14.64
CA TYR A 112 -7.50 -5.92 15.81
C TYR A 112 -6.15 -5.34 15.40
N LEU A 113 -5.62 -4.43 16.21
CA LEU A 113 -4.30 -3.83 16.06
C LEU A 113 -3.31 -4.57 16.95
N VAL A 114 -2.16 -4.98 16.41
CA VAL A 114 -1.11 -5.60 17.21
C VAL A 114 0.09 -4.66 17.35
N ASN A 115 0.72 -4.68 18.52
CA ASN A 115 1.97 -3.96 18.79
C ASN A 115 1.87 -2.43 18.66
N GLN A 116 0.69 -1.88 18.88
CA GLN A 116 0.47 -0.43 18.95
C GLN A 116 0.27 -0.02 20.40
N ASP A 117 0.81 1.14 20.77
CA ASP A 117 0.60 1.73 22.09
C ASP A 117 -0.77 2.42 22.11
N PRO A 118 -1.73 1.94 22.92
CA PRO A 118 -3.00 2.61 23.19
C PRO A 118 -2.89 4.11 23.45
N ALA A 119 -1.81 4.56 24.10
CA ALA A 119 -1.61 5.94 24.49
C ALA A 119 -1.22 6.85 23.31
N SER A 120 -0.71 6.28 22.22
CA SER A 120 -0.24 7.03 21.03
C SER A 120 -1.37 7.46 20.09
N GLU A 121 -2.59 6.96 20.28
CA GLU A 121 -3.74 7.32 19.46
C GLU A 121 -4.29 8.71 19.81
N PRO A 122 -4.65 9.54 18.80
CA PRO A 122 -5.27 10.85 19.00
C PRO A 122 -6.70 10.67 19.54
N GLY A 123 -6.82 10.42 20.84
CA GLY A 123 -8.07 10.08 21.51
C GLY A 123 -7.89 9.31 22.81
N SER A 124 -6.70 8.76 23.07
CA SER A 124 -6.36 8.01 24.28
C SER A 124 -6.55 8.82 25.58
N ALA A 125 -6.37 10.14 25.51
CA ALA A 125 -6.59 11.05 26.63
C ALA A 125 -8.08 11.42 26.86
N LEU A 126 -8.98 11.04 25.95
CA LEU A 126 -10.40 11.43 25.97
C LEU A 126 -11.33 10.34 26.51
N GLY A 127 -10.83 9.15 26.81
CA GLY A 127 -11.65 8.06 27.34
C GLY A 127 -10.95 6.70 27.31
N PRO A 128 -11.64 5.63 27.76
CA PRO A 128 -11.08 4.29 27.75
C PRO A 128 -10.72 3.85 26.33
N VAL A 129 -9.51 3.32 26.20
CA VAL A 129 -8.98 2.83 24.93
C VAL A 129 -9.80 1.61 24.49
N PRO A 130 -10.30 1.56 23.25
CA PRO A 130 -11.04 0.40 22.75
C PRO A 130 -10.20 -0.90 22.82
N GLU A 131 -10.83 -2.04 23.13
CA GLU A 131 -10.23 -3.40 23.19
C GLU A 131 -9.81 -3.96 21.81
N ILE A 132 -9.36 -3.10 20.90
CA ILE A 132 -8.84 -3.48 19.59
C ILE A 132 -7.33 -3.76 19.64
N PHE A 133 -6.64 -3.36 20.71
CA PHE A 133 -5.19 -3.54 20.86
C PHE A 133 -4.84 -4.90 21.43
N LEU A 134 -4.05 -5.66 20.69
CA LEU A 134 -3.54 -6.98 21.06
C LEU A 134 -2.02 -6.94 21.21
N GLU A 135 -1.50 -7.77 22.12
CA GLU A 135 -0.08 -8.06 22.20
C GLU A 135 0.32 -9.20 21.24
N GLU A 136 1.57 -9.18 20.78
CA GLU A 136 2.12 -10.26 19.94
C GLU A 136 1.95 -11.65 20.59
N LYS A 137 2.10 -11.72 21.92
CA LYS A 137 1.94 -12.95 22.70
C LYS A 137 0.51 -13.50 22.61
N THR A 138 -0.49 -12.62 22.69
CA THR A 138 -1.91 -13.01 22.58
C THR A 138 -2.21 -13.58 21.21
N VAL A 139 -1.68 -12.97 20.15
CA VAL A 139 -1.82 -13.48 18.78
C VAL A 139 -1.13 -14.83 18.63
N ALA A 140 0.10 -14.96 19.12
CA ALA A 140 0.84 -16.22 19.05
C ALA A 140 0.13 -17.36 19.79
N GLN A 141 -0.44 -17.10 20.97
CA GLN A 141 -1.21 -18.08 21.75
C GLN A 141 -2.52 -18.48 21.07
N ALA A 142 -3.22 -17.55 20.42
CA ALA A 142 -4.45 -17.83 19.69
C ALA A 142 -4.20 -18.53 18.34
N TRP A 143 -3.02 -18.34 17.75
CA TRP A 143 -2.65 -18.84 16.41
C TRP A 143 -2.90 -20.33 16.15
N PRO A 144 -2.47 -21.27 17.03
CA PRO A 144 -2.72 -22.71 16.84
C PRO A 144 -4.18 -23.12 17.10
N GLY A 145 -5.05 -22.17 17.46
CA GLY A 145 -6.43 -22.42 17.84
C GLY A 145 -7.36 -22.92 16.72
N ALA A 146 -8.61 -23.18 17.10
CA ALA A 146 -9.66 -23.61 16.19
C ALA A 146 -10.18 -22.48 15.28
N ASP A 147 -9.99 -21.22 15.68
CA ASP A 147 -10.42 -20.04 14.94
C ASP A 147 -9.53 -19.80 13.73
N ARG A 148 -10.10 -19.30 12.62
CA ARG A 148 -9.32 -18.78 11.48
C ARG A 148 -8.85 -17.37 11.79
N LEU A 149 -7.54 -17.17 11.70
CA LEU A 149 -6.87 -15.92 12.03
C LEU A 149 -6.10 -15.43 10.80
N TYR A 150 -6.34 -14.18 10.45
CA TYR A 150 -5.67 -13.48 9.36
C TYR A 150 -4.81 -12.37 9.95
N LEU A 151 -3.53 -12.37 9.66
CA LEU A 151 -2.57 -11.40 10.18
C LEU A 151 -1.91 -10.67 9.02
N LEU A 152 -2.17 -9.37 8.91
CA LEU A 152 -1.58 -8.48 7.94
C LEU A 152 -0.37 -7.78 8.59
N VAL A 153 0.83 -8.01 8.04
CA VAL A 153 2.11 -7.52 8.59
C VAL A 153 2.96 -6.88 7.50
N GLU A 154 3.86 -5.98 7.89
CA GLU A 154 4.87 -5.47 6.96
C GLU A 154 5.87 -6.59 6.57
N GLN A 155 6.31 -6.58 5.32
CA GLN A 155 7.22 -7.58 4.75
C GLN A 155 8.57 -7.64 5.50
N ASN A 156 9.04 -6.52 6.04
CA ASN A 156 10.24 -6.43 6.87
C ASN A 156 10.08 -7.17 8.23
N ARG A 157 8.85 -7.31 8.74
CA ARG A 157 8.48 -7.98 10.00
C ARG A 157 8.09 -9.43 9.80
N LEU A 158 7.90 -9.87 8.56
CA LEU A 158 7.58 -11.25 8.21
C LEU A 158 8.53 -12.30 8.84
N PRO A 159 9.87 -12.12 8.87
CA PRO A 159 10.76 -13.08 9.53
C PRO A 159 10.52 -13.21 11.04
N HIS A 160 10.22 -12.08 11.70
CA HIS A 160 9.90 -12.03 13.14
C HIS A 160 8.63 -12.83 13.43
N TRP A 161 7.55 -12.57 12.68
CA TRP A 161 6.28 -13.29 12.83
C TRP A 161 6.38 -14.76 12.50
N ARG A 162 7.09 -15.13 11.43
CA ARG A 162 7.31 -16.54 11.11
C ARG A 162 8.00 -17.29 12.26
N ALA A 163 9.02 -16.67 12.87
CA ALA A 163 9.71 -17.26 14.01
C ALA A 163 8.80 -17.34 15.25
N LEU A 164 8.01 -16.31 15.52
CA LEU A 164 7.08 -16.26 16.65
C LEU A 164 5.97 -17.33 16.53
N LEU A 165 5.34 -17.42 15.37
CA LEU A 165 4.21 -18.32 15.10
C LEU A 165 4.67 -19.79 14.96
N ALA A 166 5.85 -20.02 14.40
CA ALA A 166 6.45 -21.36 14.39
C ALA A 166 6.70 -21.88 15.81
N ARG A 167 7.09 -21.00 16.75
CA ARG A 167 7.26 -21.36 18.17
C ARG A 167 5.94 -21.62 18.89
N SER A 168 4.83 -21.02 18.44
CA SER A 168 3.52 -21.25 19.06
C SER A 168 2.81 -22.52 18.58
N GLY A 169 3.37 -23.21 17.59
CA GLY A 169 2.95 -24.57 17.22
C GLY A 169 2.12 -24.68 15.93
N ALA A 170 1.97 -23.61 15.16
CA ALA A 170 1.34 -23.67 13.83
C ALA A 170 2.08 -22.79 12.79
N PRO A 171 2.39 -23.33 11.60
CA PRO A 171 3.06 -22.56 10.55
C PRO A 171 2.15 -21.45 10.00
N ALA A 172 2.74 -20.28 9.74
CA ALA A 172 2.06 -19.19 9.06
C ALA A 172 2.11 -19.40 7.54
N HIS A 173 0.93 -19.39 6.90
CA HIS A 173 0.80 -19.49 5.46
C HIS A 173 0.61 -18.10 4.86
N GLU A 174 1.42 -17.77 3.86
CA GLU A 174 1.28 -16.53 3.11
C GLU A 174 0.21 -16.70 2.03
N LEU A 175 -0.84 -15.89 2.10
CA LEU A 175 -1.95 -15.92 1.14
C LEU A 175 -1.69 -14.96 -0.03
N THR A 176 -1.27 -13.74 0.29
CA THR A 176 -1.01 -12.70 -0.71
C THR A 176 -0.04 -11.64 -0.19
N THR A 177 0.53 -10.87 -1.12
CA THR A 177 1.36 -9.70 -0.85
C THR A 177 0.74 -8.49 -1.56
N CYS A 178 0.47 -7.42 -0.81
CA CYS A 178 -0.09 -6.17 -1.32
C CYS A 178 0.85 -5.01 -0.96
N GLY A 179 1.61 -4.49 -1.94
CA GLY A 179 2.61 -3.47 -1.68
C GLY A 179 3.72 -3.99 -0.76
N THR A 180 3.88 -3.36 0.41
CA THR A 180 4.83 -3.79 1.46
C THR A 180 4.19 -4.70 2.52
N MET A 181 2.91 -5.05 2.36
CA MET A 181 2.16 -5.81 3.35
C MET A 181 1.96 -7.24 2.89
N VAL A 182 2.01 -8.17 3.84
CA VAL A 182 1.88 -9.60 3.63
C VAL A 182 0.74 -10.12 4.49
N LEU A 183 -0.22 -10.81 3.88
CA LEU A 183 -1.32 -11.45 4.58
C LEU A 183 -0.94 -12.88 4.94
N LEU A 184 -0.93 -13.16 6.24
CA LEU A 184 -0.70 -14.48 6.81
C LEU A 184 -2.00 -15.10 7.30
N SER A 185 -2.11 -16.41 7.17
CA SER A 185 -3.19 -17.21 7.73
C SER A 185 -2.63 -18.37 8.55
N ASN A 186 -3.35 -18.74 9.62
CA ASN A 186 -3.03 -19.93 10.40
C ASN A 186 -3.43 -21.24 9.69
N ARG A 187 -4.22 -21.15 8.61
CA ARG A 187 -4.66 -22.29 7.78
C ARG A 187 -4.46 -22.02 6.30
N ARG A 188 -4.33 -23.09 5.51
CA ARG A 188 -4.44 -23.02 4.05
C ARG A 188 -5.89 -23.00 3.62
#